data_AF-A0AA91Q297-F1
#
_entry.id   AF-A0AA91Q297-F1
#
_cell.length_a   1.000
_cell.length_b   1.000
_cell.length_c   1.000
_cell.angle_alpha   90.00
_cell.angle_beta   90.00
_cell.angle_gamma   90.00
#
_symmetry.space_group_name_H-M   'P 1'
#
loop_
_entity.id
_entity.type
_entity.pdbx_description
1 polymer ?
#
loop_
_entity_poly.entity_id
_entity_poly.type
_entity_poly.pdbx_seq_one_letter_code
_entity_poly.pdbx_strand_id
1 'polypeptide(L)'
;MSCNGKCKKRPEKTADTDDTDVWASDDEHVSPYADIQRAHVNQGYLDGITVTQESELQKGFDDAYPEGAQLGLRVGRILARLHGKAEFAQAKEELGISKVLDQKHFNEKLHMTEDHSVVRRWEQWLETQEKRGSET
;
A
#
# COMPACT_ATOMS: atom_id res chain seq x y z
N MET A 1 -31.63 18.82 25.44
CA MET A 1 -32.38 18.00 24.47
C MET A 1 -33.11 16.93 25.25
N SER A 2 -34.46 16.94 25.20
CA SER A 2 -35.33 16.11 26.04
C SER A 2 -35.71 14.84 25.29
N CYS A 3 -35.27 13.67 25.77
CA CYS A 3 -35.66 12.38 25.19
C CYS A 3 -37.03 11.96 25.71
N ASN A 4 -38.07 12.20 24.91
CA ASN A 4 -39.40 11.65 25.11
C ASN A 4 -39.53 10.34 24.30
N GLY A 5 -39.14 9.21 24.90
CA GLY A 5 -39.26 7.89 24.29
C GLY A 5 -39.71 6.86 25.32
N LYS A 6 -40.89 6.26 25.12
CA LYS A 6 -41.45 5.21 26.00
C LYS A 6 -40.52 3.99 26.04
N CYS A 7 -39.81 3.80 27.15
CA CYS A 7 -39.08 2.56 27.43
C CYS A 7 -40.07 1.40 27.65
N LYS A 8 -40.09 0.41 26.76
CA LYS A 8 -40.77 -0.87 27.00
C LYS A 8 -39.97 -1.69 28.01
N LYS A 9 -40.55 -2.03 29.16
CA LYS A 9 -39.92 -2.93 30.14
C LYS A 9 -39.78 -4.35 29.56
N ARG A 10 -38.62 -4.97 29.73
CA ARG A 10 -38.33 -6.37 29.37
C ARG A 10 -38.94 -7.29 30.44
N PRO A 11 -39.53 -8.44 30.07
CA PRO A 11 -40.15 -9.33 31.05
C PRO A 11 -39.11 -9.99 31.94
N GLU A 12 -39.42 -10.07 33.23
CA GLU A 12 -38.69 -10.81 34.25
C GLU A 12 -38.71 -12.30 33.92
N LYS A 13 -37.52 -12.92 33.92
CA LYS A 13 -37.37 -14.38 33.96
C LYS A 13 -36.73 -14.74 35.29
N THR A 14 -37.47 -15.53 36.07
CA THR A 14 -37.00 -16.26 37.25
C THR A 14 -36.29 -17.55 36.84
N ALA A 15 -35.20 -17.90 37.52
CA ALA A 15 -34.78 -19.23 38.00
C ALA A 15 -33.27 -19.44 37.90
N ASP A 16 -32.69 -19.65 39.10
CA ASP A 16 -31.40 -20.24 39.49
C ASP A 16 -30.35 -20.54 38.42
N THR A 17 -29.25 -19.79 38.49
CA THR A 17 -27.89 -20.32 38.40
C THR A 17 -27.10 -19.70 39.54
N ASP A 18 -26.40 -20.52 40.33
CA ASP A 18 -25.29 -20.10 41.20
C ASP A 18 -24.27 -19.36 40.33
N ASP A 19 -24.48 -18.05 40.16
CA ASP A 19 -23.52 -17.15 39.56
C ASP A 19 -22.43 -16.95 40.60
N THR A 20 -21.40 -17.80 40.53
CA THR A 20 -20.08 -17.43 41.05
C THR A 20 -19.76 -16.08 40.45
N ASP A 21 -19.82 -15.05 41.28
CA ASP A 21 -19.65 -13.66 40.90
C ASP A 21 -18.16 -13.46 40.55
N VAL A 22 -17.78 -13.87 39.34
CA VAL A 22 -16.42 -13.76 38.78
C VAL A 22 -15.96 -12.30 38.73
N TRP A 23 -16.90 -11.34 38.89
CA TRP A 23 -16.68 -9.92 38.67
C TRP A 23 -16.96 -9.03 39.88
N ALA A 24 -17.17 -9.56 41.10
CA ALA A 24 -17.54 -8.74 42.26
C ALA A 24 -16.65 -8.89 43.51
N SER A 25 -15.32 -8.95 43.36
CA SER A 25 -14.44 -9.00 44.54
C SER A 25 -13.21 -8.07 44.51
N ASP A 26 -13.02 -7.19 43.52
CA ASP A 26 -11.78 -6.39 43.43
C ASP A 26 -11.99 -4.86 43.40
N ASP A 27 -13.21 -4.40 43.65
CA ASP A 27 -13.57 -2.97 43.56
C ASP A 27 -13.09 -2.11 44.76
N GLU A 28 -12.43 -2.69 45.77
CA GLU A 28 -11.93 -1.91 46.91
C GLU A 28 -10.54 -1.26 46.68
N HIS A 29 -9.81 -1.62 45.62
CA HIS A 29 -8.49 -1.04 45.31
C HIS A 29 -8.24 -0.79 43.81
N VAL A 30 -9.24 -0.40 43.03
CA VAL A 30 -9.00 0.12 41.68
C VAL A 30 -8.34 1.49 41.78
N SER A 31 -7.05 1.56 41.48
CA SER A 31 -6.34 2.84 41.47
C SER A 31 -7.04 3.80 40.48
N PRO A 32 -7.24 5.09 40.82
CA PRO A 32 -7.86 6.07 39.91
C PRO A 32 -7.13 6.22 38.57
N TYR A 33 -5.90 5.72 38.50
CA TYR A 33 -5.02 5.74 37.33
C TYR A 33 -5.11 4.47 36.49
N ALA A 34 -5.86 3.44 36.91
CA ALA A 34 -5.94 2.16 36.21
C ALA A 34 -6.51 2.34 34.78
N ASP A 35 -7.53 3.18 34.63
CA ASP A 35 -8.12 3.44 33.31
C ASP A 35 -7.17 4.25 32.40
N ILE A 36 -6.42 5.18 32.98
CA ILE A 36 -5.39 5.96 32.28
C ILE A 36 -4.25 5.03 31.83
N GLN A 37 -3.80 4.12 32.69
CA GLN A 37 -2.78 3.14 32.37
C GLN A 37 -3.24 2.18 31.26
N ARG A 38 -4.47 1.66 31.34
CA ARG A 38 -5.06 0.82 30.29
C ARG A 38 -5.15 1.57 28.95
N ALA A 39 -5.59 2.83 28.98
CA ALA A 39 -5.63 3.67 27.79
C ALA A 39 -4.25 3.85 27.16
N HIS A 40 -3.21 4.14 27.96
CA HIS A 40 -1.84 4.29 27.47
C HIS A 40 -1.25 2.98 26.92
N VAL A 41 -1.48 1.84 27.59
CA VAL A 41 -1.00 0.54 27.12
C VAL A 41 -1.66 0.17 25.80
N ASN A 42 -2.98 0.33 25.70
CA ASN A 42 -3.71 0.05 24.46
C ASN A 42 -3.26 0.97 23.33
N GLN A 43 -3.07 2.26 23.64
CA GLN A 43 -2.55 3.23 22.68
C GLN A 43 -1.14 2.88 22.22
N GLY A 44 -0.23 2.51 23.14
CA GLY A 44 1.14 2.13 22.80
C GLY A 44 1.23 0.83 22.00
N TYR A 45 0.35 -0.15 22.26
CA TYR A 45 0.26 -1.37 21.45
C TYR A 45 -0.21 -1.09 20.03
N LEU A 46 -1.28 -0.28 19.90
CA LEU A 46 -1.79 0.15 18.58
C LEU A 46 -0.72 0.93 17.82
N ASP A 47 -0.06 1.87 18.49
CA ASP A 47 1.02 2.69 17.91
C ASP A 47 2.20 1.82 17.47
N GLY A 48 2.61 0.83 18.28
CA GLY A 48 3.65 -0.12 17.90
C GLY A 48 3.31 -0.92 16.64
N ILE A 49 2.06 -1.37 16.50
CA ILE A 49 1.61 -2.08 15.29
C ILE A 49 1.59 -1.13 14.08
N THR A 50 1.09 0.09 14.23
CA THR A 50 1.02 1.03 13.12
C THR A 50 2.41 1.47 12.67
N VAL A 51 3.31 1.77 13.60
CA VAL A 51 4.69 2.17 13.32
C VAL A 51 5.45 1.05 12.62
N THR A 52 5.30 -0.20 13.07
CA THR A 52 5.97 -1.34 12.42
C THR A 52 5.49 -1.52 10.99
N GLN A 53 4.17 -1.51 10.75
CA GLN A 53 3.60 -1.64 9.40
C GLN A 53 4.04 -0.52 8.46
N GLU A 54 4.03 0.73 8.95
CA GLU A 54 4.49 1.88 8.18
C GLU A 54 5.99 1.78 7.85
N SER A 55 6.81 1.38 8.83
CA SER A 55 8.25 1.24 8.64
C SER A 55 8.62 0.14 7.63
N GLU A 56 7.89 -0.98 7.64
CA GLU A 56 8.09 -2.07 6.67
C GLU A 56 7.65 -1.67 5.27
N LEU A 57 6.52 -0.96 5.15
CA LEU A 57 6.03 -0.43 3.88
C LEU A 57 7.02 0.58 3.28
N GLN A 58 7.50 1.52 4.09
CA GLN A 58 8.46 2.52 3.63
C GLN A 58 9.77 1.89 3.21
N LYS A 59 10.27 0.90 3.97
CA LYS A 59 11.47 0.15 3.61
C LYS A 59 11.32 -0.57 2.27
N GLY A 60 10.19 -1.24 2.05
CA GLY A 60 9.90 -1.89 0.76
C GLY A 60 9.83 -0.89 -0.39
N PHE A 61 9.30 0.31 -0.15
CA PHE A 61 9.29 1.38 -1.14
C PHE A 61 10.69 1.90 -1.45
N ASP A 62 11.50 2.17 -0.42
CA ASP A 62 12.87 2.69 -0.58
C ASP A 62 13.76 1.71 -1.35
N ASP A 63 13.55 0.41 -1.15
CA ASP A 63 14.27 -0.65 -1.87
C ASP A 63 13.86 -0.73 -3.36
N ALA A 64 12.56 -0.63 -3.67
CA ALA A 64 12.04 -0.82 -5.04
C ALA A 64 11.98 0.47 -5.88
N TYR A 65 11.92 1.64 -5.24
CA TYR A 65 11.79 2.93 -5.92
C TYR A 65 12.93 3.23 -6.91
N PRO A 66 14.21 2.98 -6.60
CA PRO A 66 15.31 3.23 -7.52
C PRO A 66 15.20 2.40 -8.81
N GLU A 67 14.78 1.14 -8.73
CA GLU A 67 14.61 0.27 -9.91
C GLU A 67 13.47 0.78 -10.80
N GLY A 68 12.32 1.10 -10.21
CA GLY A 68 11.20 1.69 -10.92
C GLY A 68 11.55 3.04 -11.58
N ALA A 69 12.35 3.87 -10.90
CA ALA A 69 12.82 5.15 -11.43
C ALA A 69 13.75 4.98 -12.64
N GLN A 70 14.66 4.01 -12.61
CA GLN A 70 15.53 3.69 -13.76
C GLN A 70 14.71 3.30 -14.99
N LEU A 71 13.69 2.47 -14.79
CA LEU A 71 12.81 2.04 -15.88
C LEU A 71 11.94 3.21 -16.39
N GLY A 72 11.42 4.05 -15.51
CA GLY A 72 10.70 5.27 -15.88
C GLY A 72 11.58 6.24 -16.69
N LEU A 73 12.87 6.36 -16.34
CA LEU A 73 13.84 7.14 -17.11
C LEU A 73 14.06 6.58 -18.51
N ARG A 74 14.17 5.26 -18.67
CA ARG A 74 14.31 4.62 -20.00
C ARG A 74 13.09 4.91 -20.87
N VAL A 75 11.88 4.66 -20.35
CA VAL A 75 10.62 4.95 -21.04
C VAL A 75 10.50 6.44 -21.39
N GLY A 76 10.82 7.32 -20.45
CA GLY A 76 10.78 8.76 -20.65
C GLY A 76 11.70 9.22 -21.79
N ARG A 77 12.91 8.65 -21.90
CA ARG A 77 13.84 8.95 -23.00
C ARG A 77 13.29 8.52 -24.36
N ILE A 78 12.68 7.34 -24.43
CA ILE A 78 12.06 6.83 -25.65
C ILE A 78 10.93 7.76 -26.09
N LEU A 79 10.02 8.09 -25.18
CA LEU A 79 8.89 8.98 -25.45
C LEU A 79 9.35 10.39 -25.83
N ALA A 80 10.40 10.91 -25.20
CA ALA A 80 10.98 12.21 -25.54
C ALA A 80 11.54 12.24 -26.98
N ARG A 81 12.22 11.17 -27.42
CA ARG A 81 12.74 11.08 -28.80
C ARG A 81 11.64 10.87 -29.85
N LEU A 82 10.53 10.25 -29.46
CA LEU A 82 9.37 10.03 -30.32
C LEU A 82 8.41 11.23 -30.34
N HIS A 83 8.58 12.20 -29.44
CA HIS A 83 7.69 13.34 -29.32
C HIS A 83 7.62 14.11 -30.65
N GLY A 84 6.40 14.25 -31.20
CA GLY A 84 6.16 14.89 -32.49
C GLY A 84 6.20 13.95 -33.70
N LYS A 85 6.46 12.65 -33.52
CA LYS A 85 6.35 11.62 -34.58
C LYS A 85 5.01 10.90 -34.52
N ALA A 86 4.60 10.26 -35.62
CA ALA A 86 3.33 9.54 -35.70
C ALA A 86 3.29 8.33 -34.75
N GLU A 87 4.44 7.72 -34.49
CA GLU A 87 4.62 6.54 -33.65
C GLU A 87 4.50 6.86 -32.15
N PHE A 88 4.46 8.14 -31.76
CA PHE A 88 4.34 8.57 -30.37
C PHE A 88 3.10 8.02 -29.68
N ALA A 89 1.95 8.03 -30.37
CA ALA A 89 0.69 7.56 -29.81
C ALA A 89 0.75 6.06 -29.48
N GLN A 90 1.32 5.26 -30.38
CA GLN A 90 1.49 3.83 -30.18
C GLN A 90 2.48 3.54 -29.05
N ALA A 91 3.64 4.21 -29.04
CA ALA A 91 4.63 4.03 -27.98
C ALA A 91 4.07 4.42 -26.60
N LYS A 92 3.26 5.46 -26.51
CA LYS A 92 2.61 5.87 -25.26
C LYS A 92 1.62 4.83 -24.74
N GLU A 93 0.88 4.18 -25.64
CA GLU A 93 -0.08 3.13 -25.25
C GLU A 93 0.62 1.84 -24.80
N GLU A 94 1.71 1.46 -25.49
CA GLU A 94 2.49 0.26 -25.18
C GLU A 94 3.36 0.44 -23.94
N LEU A 95 3.97 1.61 -23.75
CA LEU A 95 4.84 1.95 -22.62
C LEU A 95 4.09 2.60 -21.44
N GLY A 96 2.77 2.44 -21.40
CA GLY A 96 1.94 2.95 -20.30
C GLY A 96 2.35 2.34 -18.95
N ILE A 97 2.30 3.14 -17.89
CA ILE A 97 2.76 2.77 -16.53
C ILE A 97 2.19 1.42 -16.08
N SER A 98 0.90 1.17 -16.33
CA SER A 98 0.21 -0.07 -15.95
C SER A 98 0.74 -1.32 -16.64
N LYS A 99 1.29 -1.20 -17.85
CA LYS A 99 1.86 -2.32 -18.62
C LYS A 99 3.33 -2.53 -18.28
N VAL A 100 4.05 -1.44 -18.03
CA VAL A 100 5.49 -1.52 -17.78
C VAL A 100 5.79 -1.95 -16.35
N LEU A 101 4.99 -1.50 -15.37
CA LEU A 101 5.15 -1.85 -13.95
C LEU A 101 4.22 -2.99 -13.51
N ASP A 102 3.86 -3.92 -14.41
CA ASP A 102 3.03 -5.08 -14.04
C ASP A 102 3.83 -6.06 -13.17
N GLN A 103 3.18 -6.67 -12.17
CA GLN A 103 3.80 -7.59 -11.21
C GLN A 103 4.46 -8.81 -11.87
N LYS A 104 4.04 -9.15 -13.10
CA LYS A 104 4.59 -10.26 -13.89
C LYS A 104 6.06 -10.08 -14.26
N HIS A 105 6.56 -8.84 -14.25
CA HIS A 105 7.94 -8.51 -14.65
C HIS A 105 8.89 -8.44 -13.46
N PHE A 106 8.39 -8.62 -12.23
CA PHE A 106 9.16 -8.55 -11.00
C PHE A 106 9.16 -9.90 -10.30
N ASN A 107 10.31 -10.30 -9.77
CA ASN A 107 10.41 -11.48 -8.91
C ASN A 107 9.85 -11.20 -7.51
N GLU A 108 9.78 -12.25 -6.68
CA GLU A 108 9.39 -12.17 -5.25
C GLU A 108 10.21 -11.15 -4.44
N LYS A 109 11.44 -10.84 -4.87
CA LYS A 109 12.31 -9.82 -4.27
C LYS A 109 12.14 -8.42 -4.89
N LEU A 110 11.13 -8.19 -5.72
CA LEU A 110 10.89 -6.97 -6.48
C LEU A 110 12.01 -6.58 -7.47
N HIS A 111 12.95 -7.48 -7.73
CA HIS A 111 13.99 -7.27 -8.74
C HIS A 111 13.49 -7.61 -10.15
N MET A 112 13.90 -6.80 -11.13
CA MET A 112 13.72 -7.09 -12.57
C MET A 112 14.53 -8.33 -12.99
N THR A 113 13.84 -9.39 -13.41
CA THR A 113 14.47 -10.66 -13.85
C THR A 113 14.88 -10.63 -15.31
N GLU A 114 14.10 -9.95 -16.13
CA GLU A 114 14.26 -9.87 -17.57
C GLU A 114 13.99 -8.43 -17.99
N ASP A 115 14.89 -7.84 -18.78
CA ASP A 115 14.66 -6.52 -19.38
C ASP A 115 13.30 -6.52 -20.09
N HIS A 116 12.49 -5.49 -19.83
CA HIS A 116 11.14 -5.38 -20.36
C HIS A 116 11.15 -5.49 -21.89
N SER A 117 10.56 -6.56 -22.42
CA SER A 117 10.66 -6.92 -23.85
C SER A 117 10.13 -5.82 -24.77
N VAL A 118 9.12 -5.08 -24.29
CA VAL A 118 8.52 -3.94 -25.01
C VAL A 118 9.49 -2.76 -25.02
N VAL A 119 10.05 -2.39 -23.87
CA VAL A 119 11.02 -1.27 -23.78
C VAL A 119 12.23 -1.55 -24.67
N ARG A 120 12.79 -2.76 -24.60
CA ARG A 120 13.94 -3.18 -25.40
C ARG A 120 13.65 -3.14 -26.91
N ARG A 121 12.44 -3.56 -27.32
CA ARG A 121 12.00 -3.46 -28.72
C ARG A 121 12.00 -2.00 -29.21
N TRP A 122 11.49 -1.08 -28.41
CA TRP A 122 11.46 0.34 -28.77
C TRP A 122 12.84 1.00 -28.77
N GLU A 123 13.74 0.59 -27.87
CA GLU A 123 15.15 1.01 -27.89
C GLU A 123 15.85 0.57 -29.19
N GLN A 124 15.70 -0.70 -29.58
CA GLN A 124 16.25 -1.22 -30.84
C GLN A 124 15.67 -0.50 -32.07
N TRP A 125 14.38 -0.19 -32.03
CA TRP A 125 13.73 0.58 -33.10
C TRP A 125 14.36 1.97 -33.22
N LEU A 126 14.61 2.67 -32.10
CA LEU A 126 15.25 3.98 -32.11
C LEU A 126 16.69 3.92 -32.62
N GLU A 127 17.49 2.94 -32.19
CA GLU A 127 18.86 2.74 -32.70
C GLU A 127 18.87 2.53 -34.23
N THR A 128 17.87 1.81 -34.76
CA THR A 128 17.72 1.58 -36.20
C THR A 128 17.37 2.86 -36.95
N GLN A 129 16.58 3.77 -36.33
CA GLN A 129 16.27 5.07 -36.92
C GLN A 129 17.47 6.02 -36.93
N GLU A 130 18.27 6.03 -35.85
CA GLU A 130 19.47 6.88 -35.78
C GLU A 130 20.50 6.49 -36.85
N LYS A 131 20.70 5.19 -37.09
CA LYS A 131 21.59 4.71 -38.17
C LYS A 131 21.12 5.15 -39.56
N ARG A 132 19.81 5.12 -39.83
CA ARG A 132 19.25 5.60 -41.11
C ARG A 132 19.39 7.11 -41.29
N GLY A 133 19.37 7.88 -40.21
CA GLY A 133 19.57 9.33 -40.27
C GLY A 133 21.02 9.77 -40.46
N SER A 134 22.00 8.90 -40.18
CA SER A 134 23.44 9.22 -40.35
C SER A 134 24.01 8.90 -41.73
N GLU A 135 23.28 8.15 -42.57
CA GLU A 135 23.70 7.76 -43.92
C GLU A 135 23.17 8.70 -45.03
N THR A 136 22.38 9.72 -44.67
CA THR A 136 21.86 10.77 -45.56
C THR A 136 22.48 12.11 -45.25
#